data_AF-A0A535AIE6-F1
#
_entry.id   AF-A0A535AIE6-F1
#
_cell.length_a   1.000
_cell.length_b   1.000
_cell.length_c   1.000
_cell.angle_alpha   90.00
_cell.angle_beta   90.00
_cell.angle_gamma   90.00
#
_symmetry.space_group_name_H-M   'P 1'
#
loop_
_entity.id
_entity.type
_entity.pdbx_description
1 polymer ?
#
loop_
_entity_poly.entity_id
_entity_poly.type
_entity_poly.pdbx_seq_one_letter_code
_entity_poly.pdbx_strand_id
1 'polypeptide(L)'
;MAATLPSHVLMDDKTARELATRTAFRAGRLARAKLGSPGYLKWRGRRDVIVGSAVEIQDLIVDILKQECPDDGIVAEEGPEDEPLAVDAERLWIIDPICGSLNFAQGLPLFAVSIALRVNGQLRVGVVYDPMRDEMYSAQ
;
A
#
# COMPACT_ATOMS: atom_id res chain seq x y z
N MET A 1 32.64 16.91 -21.35
CA MET A 1 31.68 15.93 -21.90
C MET A 1 31.02 15.24 -20.71
N ALA A 2 29.85 15.71 -20.30
CA ALA A 2 29.11 15.11 -19.18
C ALA A 2 28.41 13.86 -19.71
N ALA A 3 28.73 12.71 -19.13
CA ALA A 3 28.03 11.47 -19.41
C ALA A 3 26.59 11.61 -18.88
N THR A 4 25.63 11.65 -19.80
CA THR A 4 24.21 11.55 -19.50
C THR A 4 23.97 10.18 -18.87
N LEU A 5 23.61 10.16 -17.58
CA LEU A 5 23.17 8.95 -16.88
C LEU A 5 22.02 8.31 -17.66
N PRO A 6 21.95 6.98 -17.76
CA PRO A 6 20.86 6.32 -18.46
C PRO A 6 19.54 6.71 -17.79
N SER A 7 18.59 7.16 -18.60
CA SER A 7 17.19 7.34 -18.21
C SER A 7 16.72 6.09 -17.49
N HIS A 8 16.29 6.22 -16.24
CA HIS A 8 15.54 5.16 -15.57
C HIS A 8 14.42 4.73 -16.53
N VAL A 9 14.45 3.46 -16.96
CA VAL A 9 13.37 2.91 -17.76
C VAL A 9 12.14 2.96 -16.88
N LEU A 10 11.21 3.87 -17.19
CA LEU A 10 9.95 4.00 -16.48
C LEU A 10 9.25 2.64 -16.54
N MET A 11 8.92 2.10 -15.37
CA MET A 11 8.20 0.83 -15.23
C MET A 11 6.85 0.94 -15.95
N ASP A 12 6.61 0.05 -16.91
CA ASP A 12 5.34 0.00 -17.64
C ASP A 12 4.18 -0.49 -16.73
N ASP A 13 2.94 -0.26 -17.17
CA ASP A 13 1.74 -0.57 -16.37
C ASP A 13 1.65 -2.06 -16.01
N LYS A 14 2.14 -2.94 -16.89
CA LYS A 14 2.14 -4.39 -16.64
C LYS A 14 3.09 -4.76 -15.52
N THR A 15 4.31 -4.26 -15.58
CA THR A 15 5.36 -4.51 -14.59
C THR A 15 4.95 -3.87 -13.26
N ALA A 16 4.37 -2.66 -13.28
CA ALA A 16 3.83 -2.00 -12.11
C ALA A 16 2.70 -2.80 -11.45
N ARG A 17 1.78 -3.39 -12.24
CA ARG A 17 0.76 -4.30 -11.72
C ARG A 17 1.35 -5.56 -11.10
N GLU A 18 2.39 -6.14 -11.69
CA GLU A 18 3.10 -7.30 -11.13
C GLU A 18 3.81 -6.96 -9.81
N LEU A 19 4.42 -5.77 -9.71
CA LEU A 19 4.97 -5.23 -8.46
C LEU A 19 3.88 -5.05 -7.41
N ALA A 20 2.78 -4.37 -7.74
CA ALA A 20 1.67 -4.18 -6.82
C ALA A 20 1.10 -5.53 -6.33
N THR A 21 0.96 -6.50 -7.24
CA THR A 21 0.45 -7.85 -6.93
C THR A 21 1.35 -8.58 -5.93
N ARG A 22 2.67 -8.63 -6.17
CA ARG A 22 3.60 -9.31 -5.25
C ARG A 22 3.70 -8.59 -3.89
N THR A 23 3.60 -7.26 -3.89
CA THR A 23 3.61 -6.45 -2.66
C THR A 23 2.35 -6.68 -1.85
N ALA A 24 1.17 -6.60 -2.47
CA ALA A 24 -0.11 -6.88 -1.82
C ALA A 24 -0.16 -8.30 -1.25
N PHE A 25 0.35 -9.29 -2.00
CA PHE A 25 0.44 -10.68 -1.51
C PHE A 25 1.30 -10.79 -0.24
N ARG A 26 2.52 -10.19 -0.24
CA ARG A 26 3.41 -10.20 0.93
C ARG A 26 2.79 -9.49 2.13
N ALA A 27 2.20 -8.32 1.92
CA ALA A 27 1.50 -7.55 2.94
C ALA A 27 0.31 -8.34 3.51
N GLY A 28 -0.51 -8.95 2.67
CA GLY A 28 -1.66 -9.74 3.12
C GLY A 28 -1.25 -10.99 3.91
N ARG A 29 -0.11 -11.61 3.58
CA ARG A 29 0.46 -12.70 4.39
C ARG A 29 0.85 -12.25 5.79
N LEU A 30 1.46 -11.07 5.92
CA LEU A 30 1.76 -10.47 7.22
C LEU A 30 0.48 -10.10 7.96
N ALA A 31 -0.48 -9.46 7.28
CA ALA A 31 -1.79 -9.10 7.83
C ALA A 31 -2.52 -10.31 8.41
N ARG A 32 -2.59 -11.42 7.65
CA ARG A 32 -3.17 -12.68 8.12
C ARG A 32 -2.44 -13.23 9.35
N ALA A 33 -1.12 -13.15 9.41
CA ALA A 33 -0.35 -13.59 10.58
C ALA A 33 -0.57 -12.70 11.82
N LYS A 34 -0.93 -11.43 11.62
CA LYS A 34 -1.23 -10.46 12.68
C LYS A 34 -2.70 -10.45 13.11
N LEU A 35 -3.58 -11.19 12.43
CA LEU A 35 -4.99 -11.27 12.79
C LEU A 35 -5.16 -11.79 14.22
N GLY A 36 -5.93 -11.08 15.04
CA GLY A 36 -6.09 -11.37 16.48
C GLY A 36 -4.94 -10.85 17.36
N SER A 37 -3.92 -10.22 16.77
CA SER A 37 -2.84 -9.52 17.47
C SER A 37 -2.62 -8.12 16.88
N PRO A 38 -3.62 -7.22 16.98
CA PRO A 38 -3.62 -5.90 16.32
C PRO A 38 -2.55 -4.91 16.83
N GLY A 39 -1.85 -5.25 17.92
CA GLY A 39 -0.94 -4.32 18.59
C GLY A 39 -1.73 -3.25 19.35
N TYR A 40 -1.28 -2.00 19.30
CA TYR A 40 -2.00 -0.89 19.92
C TYR A 40 -3.19 -0.44 19.07
N LEU A 41 -4.20 0.13 19.72
CA LEU A 41 -5.34 0.77 19.05
C LEU A 41 -5.36 2.25 19.40
N LYS A 42 -5.40 3.12 18.38
CA LYS A 42 -5.55 4.56 18.58
C LYS A 42 -6.77 5.04 17.79
N TRP A 43 -7.75 5.58 18.50
CA TRP A 43 -8.99 6.06 17.91
C TRP A 43 -8.83 7.48 17.36
N ARG A 44 -9.24 7.66 16.10
CA ARG A 44 -9.42 8.96 15.45
C ARG A 44 -10.92 9.27 15.39
N GLY A 45 -11.37 10.11 16.33
CA GLY A 45 -12.81 10.35 16.49
C GLY A 45 -13.59 9.09 16.89
N ARG A 46 -14.83 8.95 16.42
CA ARG A 46 -15.78 7.93 16.90
C ARG A 46 -15.76 6.60 16.15
N ARG A 47 -15.23 6.55 14.93
CA ARG A 47 -15.36 5.38 14.03
C ARG A 47 -14.07 4.98 13.32
N ASP A 48 -13.04 5.81 13.40
CA ASP A 48 -11.76 5.54 12.77
C ASP A 48 -10.76 5.05 13.83
N VAL A 49 -10.05 3.98 13.52
CA VAL A 49 -9.15 3.27 14.43
C VAL A 49 -7.86 2.92 13.70
N ILE A 50 -6.76 3.44 14.22
CA ILE A 50 -5.42 3.06 13.84
C ILE A 50 -5.09 1.76 14.54
N VAL A 51 -4.60 0.80 13.77
CA VAL A 51 -4.15 -0.50 14.28
C VAL A 51 -2.63 -0.55 14.20
N GLY A 52 -1.96 -0.84 15.31
CA GLY A 52 -0.49 -0.87 15.36
C GLY A 52 0.13 -1.82 14.33
N SER A 53 -0.49 -2.98 14.11
CA SER A 53 -0.03 -3.90 13.06
C SER A 53 -0.29 -3.40 11.64
N ALA A 54 -1.27 -2.52 11.40
CA ALA A 54 -1.48 -1.92 10.10
C ALA A 54 -0.31 -1.00 9.70
N VAL A 55 0.30 -0.32 10.68
CA VAL A 55 1.56 0.44 10.47
C VAL A 55 2.69 -0.50 10.06
N GLU A 56 2.89 -1.63 10.74
CA GLU A 56 3.92 -2.61 10.36
C GLU A 56 3.72 -3.15 8.93
N ILE A 57 2.46 -3.36 8.53
CA ILE A 57 2.11 -3.84 7.19
C ILE A 57 2.34 -2.76 6.15
N GLN A 58 2.04 -1.50 6.47
CA GLN A 58 2.35 -0.36 5.63
C GLN A 58 3.85 -0.22 5.41
N ASP A 59 4.66 -0.29 6.47
CA ASP A 59 6.11 -0.17 6.38
C ASP A 59 6.69 -1.20 5.40
N LEU A 60 6.20 -2.45 5.46
CA LEU A 60 6.57 -3.49 4.50
C LEU A 60 6.21 -3.11 3.04
N ILE A 61 5.02 -2.55 2.81
CA ILE A 61 4.59 -2.12 1.47
C ILE A 61 5.50 -0.99 0.98
N VAL A 62 5.71 0.04 1.82
CA VAL A 62 6.52 1.22 1.52
C VAL A 62 7.97 0.83 1.22
N ASP A 63 8.57 -0.05 2.01
CA ASP A 63 9.93 -0.51 1.80
C ASP A 63 10.10 -1.21 0.46
N ILE A 64 9.16 -2.10 0.08
CA ILE A 64 9.20 -2.79 -1.21
C ILE A 64 9.07 -1.77 -2.36
N LEU A 65 8.13 -0.83 -2.26
CA LEU A 65 7.91 0.17 -3.31
C LEU A 65 9.10 1.11 -3.46
N LYS A 66 9.69 1.60 -2.35
CA LYS A 66 10.87 2.47 -2.40
C LYS A 66 12.11 1.78 -2.95
N GLN A 67 12.27 0.47 -2.70
CA GLN A 67 13.39 -0.30 -3.26
C GLN A 67 13.31 -0.43 -4.79
N GLU A 68 12.10 -0.58 -5.32
CA GLU A 68 11.86 -0.84 -6.75
C GLU A 68 11.57 0.44 -7.55
N CYS A 69 11.04 1.47 -6.89
CA CYS A 69 10.61 2.74 -7.46
C CYS A 69 11.03 3.91 -6.55
N PRO A 70 12.35 4.18 -6.38
CA PRO A 70 12.86 5.14 -5.41
C PRO A 70 12.42 6.59 -5.67
N ASP A 71 12.08 6.92 -6.91
CA ASP A 71 11.67 8.27 -7.33
C ASP A 71 10.15 8.48 -7.33
N ASP A 72 9.35 7.41 -7.13
CA ASP A 72 7.89 7.52 -7.12
C ASP A 72 7.41 8.09 -5.76
N GLY A 73 6.37 8.92 -5.81
CA GLY A 73 5.67 9.37 -4.62
C GLY A 73 4.88 8.24 -3.97
N ILE A 74 4.65 8.32 -2.65
CA ILE A 74 3.81 7.37 -1.92
C ILE A 74 2.87 8.17 -1.02
N VAL A 75 1.58 7.81 -1.05
CA VAL A 75 0.57 8.21 -0.08
C VAL A 75 0.02 6.96 0.57
N ALA A 76 0.01 6.94 1.89
CA ALA A 76 -0.39 5.81 2.70
C ALA A 76 -1.41 6.24 3.76
N GLU A 77 -2.37 5.38 4.08
CA GLU A 77 -3.43 5.67 5.05
C GLU A 77 -2.90 5.89 6.48
N GLU A 78 -1.93 5.07 6.90
CA GLU A 78 -1.46 5.07 8.28
C GLU A 78 -0.27 6.00 8.45
N GLY A 79 -0.51 7.21 8.97
CA GLY A 79 0.59 8.15 9.21
C GLY A 79 0.20 9.34 10.08
N PRO A 80 1.17 10.23 10.35
CA PRO A 80 0.90 11.53 10.95
C PRO A 80 -0.04 12.33 10.03
N GLU A 81 -1.09 12.92 10.59
CA GLU A 81 -2.04 13.75 9.82
C GLU A 81 -1.39 15.01 9.23
N ASP A 82 -0.30 15.47 9.85
CA ASP A 82 0.42 16.69 9.47
C ASP A 82 1.59 16.43 8.50
N GLU A 83 1.79 15.20 8.03
CA GLU A 83 2.86 14.91 7.08
C GLU A 83 2.44 15.35 5.66
N PRO A 84 3.27 16.16 4.95
CA PRO A 84 2.96 16.58 3.60
C PRO A 84 2.79 15.39 2.67
N LEU A 85 1.61 15.25 2.07
CA LEU A 85 1.32 14.20 1.11
C LEU A 85 1.98 14.50 -0.24
N ALA A 86 2.56 13.49 -0.89
CA ALA A 86 3.16 13.58 -2.22
C ALA A 86 2.11 13.68 -3.35
N VAL A 87 1.02 14.42 -3.14
CA VAL A 87 -0.15 14.50 -4.06
C VAL A 87 0.18 15.07 -5.43
N ASP A 88 1.28 15.81 -5.56
CA ASP A 88 1.74 16.41 -6.82
C ASP A 88 2.76 15.55 -7.56
N ALA A 89 3.12 14.36 -7.03
CA ALA A 89 4.04 13.45 -7.71
C ALA A 89 3.45 12.97 -9.05
N GLU A 90 4.28 12.99 -10.10
CA GLU A 90 3.89 12.52 -11.44
C GLU A 90 3.47 11.05 -11.40
N ARG A 91 4.26 10.24 -10.70
CA ARG A 91 3.98 8.84 -10.38
C ARG A 91 3.77 8.73 -8.88
N LEU A 92 2.59 8.24 -8.49
CA LEU A 92 2.15 8.20 -7.11
C LEU A 92 1.53 6.84 -6.79
N TRP A 93 2.15 6.10 -5.87
CA TRP A 93 1.55 4.94 -5.25
C TRP A 93 0.59 5.35 -4.14
N ILE A 94 -0.60 4.76 -4.15
CA ILE A 94 -1.65 4.99 -3.16
C ILE A 94 -1.90 3.66 -2.46
N ILE A 95 -1.70 3.60 -1.15
CA ILE A 95 -1.75 2.35 -0.39
C ILE A 95 -2.71 2.46 0.80
N ASP A 96 -3.52 1.41 0.96
CA ASP A 96 -4.30 1.13 2.16
C ASP A 96 -3.82 -0.27 2.64
N PRO A 97 -3.05 -0.33 3.74
CA PRO A 97 -2.48 -1.58 4.22
C PRO A 97 -3.53 -2.54 4.78
N ILE A 98 -4.67 -2.03 5.29
CA ILE A 98 -5.76 -2.80 5.89
C ILE A 98 -7.11 -2.12 5.59
N CYS A 99 -7.68 -2.46 4.44
CA CYS A 99 -9.01 -2.00 4.07
C CYS A 99 -10.03 -2.79 4.90
N GLY A 100 -10.46 -2.19 6.02
CA GLY A 100 -11.28 -2.86 7.04
C GLY A 100 -10.69 -2.82 8.45
N SER A 101 -9.96 -1.77 8.83
CA SER A 101 -9.26 -1.62 10.12
C SER A 101 -10.11 -1.96 11.35
N LEU A 102 -11.41 -1.63 11.36
CA LEU A 102 -12.31 -2.01 12.46
C LEU A 102 -12.54 -3.53 12.54
N ASN A 103 -12.79 -4.19 11.40
CA ASN A 103 -12.93 -5.65 11.35
C ASN A 103 -11.62 -6.30 11.81
N PHE A 104 -10.50 -5.81 11.30
CA PHE A 104 -9.17 -6.31 11.66
C PHE A 104 -8.89 -6.15 13.16
N ALA A 105 -9.17 -4.98 13.74
CA ALA A 105 -9.03 -4.71 15.17
C ALA A 105 -9.89 -5.63 16.04
N GLN A 106 -11.05 -6.04 15.53
CA GLN A 106 -11.96 -7.00 16.18
C GLN A 106 -11.62 -8.47 15.91
N GLY A 107 -10.56 -8.75 15.13
CA GLY A 107 -10.18 -10.12 14.76
C GLY A 107 -11.12 -10.76 13.73
N LEU A 108 -11.98 -9.99 13.08
CA LEU A 108 -12.87 -10.48 12.03
C LEU A 108 -12.09 -10.65 10.72
N PRO A 109 -12.22 -11.81 10.03
CA PRO A 109 -11.47 -12.12 8.82
C PRO A 109 -12.08 -11.45 7.57
N LEU A 110 -12.36 -10.15 7.66
CA LEU A 110 -13.03 -9.34 6.64
C LEU A 110 -12.23 -8.06 6.40
N PHE A 111 -11.10 -8.18 5.71
CA PHE A 111 -10.22 -7.09 5.34
C PHE A 111 -9.42 -7.43 4.08
N ALA A 112 -8.84 -6.42 3.44
CA ALA A 112 -7.99 -6.58 2.26
C ALA A 112 -6.78 -5.65 2.31
N VAL A 113 -5.79 -5.90 1.46
CA VAL A 113 -4.72 -4.95 1.15
C VAL A 113 -5.01 -4.30 -0.20
N SER A 114 -4.91 -2.97 -0.30
CA SER A 114 -5.15 -2.23 -1.55
C SER A 114 -3.93 -1.41 -1.95
N ILE A 115 -3.52 -1.53 -3.22
CA ILE A 115 -2.39 -0.79 -3.80
C ILE A 115 -2.80 -0.29 -5.18
N ALA A 116 -2.63 0.99 -5.44
CA ALA A 116 -2.85 1.60 -6.74
C ALA A 116 -1.67 2.45 -7.19
N LEU A 117 -1.53 2.62 -8.50
CA LEU A 117 -0.57 3.57 -9.11
C LEU A 117 -1.33 4.60 -9.93
N ARG A 118 -1.06 5.87 -9.64
CA ARG A 118 -1.47 7.01 -10.45
C ARG A 118 -0.27 7.55 -11.22
N VAL A 119 -0.41 7.77 -12.52
CA VAL A 119 0.60 8.41 -13.37
C VAL A 119 -0.03 9.57 -14.12
N ASN A 120 0.55 10.77 -14.03
CA ASN A 120 0.06 11.98 -14.71
C ASN A 120 -1.44 12.24 -14.43
N GLY A 121 -1.85 12.08 -13.18
CA GLY A 121 -3.24 12.28 -12.74
C GLY A 121 -4.21 11.15 -13.11
N GLN A 122 -3.78 10.10 -13.80
CA GLN A 122 -4.63 8.98 -14.20
C GLN A 122 -4.29 7.72 -13.39
N LEU A 123 -5.30 7.01 -12.89
CA LEU A 123 -5.10 5.69 -12.30
C LEU A 123 -4.74 4.69 -13.42
N ARG A 124 -3.59 4.04 -13.27
CA ARG A 124 -3.03 3.11 -14.26
C ARG A 124 -3.00 1.66 -13.80
N VAL A 125 -2.93 1.45 -12.49
CA VAL A 125 -2.89 0.11 -11.89
C VAL A 125 -3.72 0.13 -10.61
N GLY A 126 -4.47 -0.94 -10.38
CA GLY A 126 -5.12 -1.21 -9.11
C GLY A 126 -5.00 -2.69 -8.75
N VAL A 127 -4.67 -2.97 -7.49
CA VAL A 127 -4.58 -4.32 -6.92
C VAL A 127 -5.27 -4.34 -5.57
N VAL A 128 -6.14 -5.33 -5.38
CA VAL A 128 -6.78 -5.62 -4.09
C VAL A 128 -6.58 -7.10 -3.79
N TYR A 129 -6.08 -7.40 -2.59
CA TYR A 129 -5.85 -8.77 -2.15
C TYR A 129 -6.60 -9.06 -0.86
N ASP A 130 -7.49 -10.06 -0.88
CA ASP A 130 -8.14 -10.64 0.30
C ASP A 130 -7.30 -11.84 0.78
N PRO A 131 -6.50 -11.71 1.85
CA PRO A 131 -5.61 -12.77 2.32
C PRO A 131 -6.34 -13.89 3.07
N MET A 132 -7.60 -13.67 3.47
CA MET A 132 -8.41 -14.67 4.16
C MET A 132 -9.07 -15.63 3.17
N ARG A 133 -9.41 -15.14 1.96
CA ARG A 133 -9.93 -15.93 0.85
C ARG A 133 -8.88 -16.36 -0.17
N ASP A 134 -7.66 -15.81 -0.10
CA ASP A 134 -6.61 -16.00 -1.11
C ASP A 134 -7.06 -15.53 -2.51
N GLU A 135 -7.78 -14.40 -2.56
CA GLU A 135 -8.33 -13.83 -3.79
C GLU A 135 -7.60 -12.55 -4.16
N MET A 136 -7.06 -12.52 -5.39
CA MET A 136 -6.35 -11.38 -5.96
C MET A 136 -7.18 -10.76 -7.09
N TYR A 137 -7.51 -9.48 -6.93
CA TYR A 137 -8.18 -8.66 -7.92
C TYR A 137 -7.17 -7.64 -8.46
N SER A 138 -7.06 -7.51 -9.79
CA SER A 138 -6.13 -6.55 -10.40
C SER A 138 -6.67 -5.99 -11.70
N ALA A 139 -6.30 -4.74 -12.01
CA ALA A 139 -6.60 -4.05 -13.25
C ALA A 139 -5.41 -3.19 -13.70
N GLN A 140 -5.29 -2.98 -15.02
CA GLN A 140 -4.38 -2.05 -15.68
C GLN A 140 -5.01 -1.50 -16.97
#